data_AF-A0A7Y7M6G1-F1
#
_entry.id   AF-A0A7Y7M6G1-F1
#
_cell.length_a   1.000
_cell.length_b   1.000
_cell.length_c   1.000
_cell.angle_alpha   90.00
_cell.angle_beta   90.00
_cell.angle_gamma   90.00
#
_symmetry.space_group_name_H-M   'P 1'
#
loop_
_entity.id
_entity.type
_entity.pdbx_description
1 polymer ?
#
loop_
_entity_poly.entity_id
_entity_poly.type
_entity_poly.pdbx_seq_one_letter_code
_entity_poly.pdbx_strand_id
1 'polypeptide(L)'
;MFDYENNFDEFMMRLNTQNAIGIWWALGLSDDDTKSMTIREKFAKFKKFFEYAIFHNRIIEYDLKNQRAIFSGDEPDVVFDRIFVDFPLNKLPDHGGDRERAFLEYMYTKFDGWAVLNEGTTLCIPD
;
A
#
# COMPACT_ATOMS: atom_id res chain seq x y z
N MET A 1 6.41 14.53 -9.17
CA MET A 1 5.30 13.83 -8.49
C MET A 1 4.46 13.09 -9.51
N PHE A 2 4.39 11.75 -9.44
CA PHE A 2 3.58 10.94 -10.35
C PHE A 2 2.11 11.08 -9.95
N ASP A 3 1.26 11.52 -10.88
CA ASP A 3 -0.18 11.65 -10.65
C ASP A 3 -0.86 10.32 -10.92
N TYR A 4 -0.90 9.47 -9.89
CA TYR A 4 -1.53 8.15 -9.98
C TYR A 4 -3.03 8.24 -10.23
N GLU A 5 -3.69 9.37 -9.96
CA GLU A 5 -5.12 9.54 -10.23
C GLU A 5 -5.37 9.68 -11.75
N ASN A 6 -4.41 10.24 -12.49
CA ASN A 6 -4.50 10.40 -13.95
C ASN A 6 -3.85 9.27 -14.77
N ASN A 7 -2.98 8.44 -14.18
CA ASN A 7 -2.28 7.33 -14.86
C ASN A 7 -2.35 6.03 -14.05
N PHE A 8 -3.49 5.78 -13.41
CA PHE A 8 -3.65 4.68 -12.46
C PHE A 8 -3.33 3.30 -13.05
N ASP A 9 -3.77 3.03 -14.29
CA ASP A 9 -3.53 1.75 -14.95
C ASP A 9 -2.06 1.49 -15.22
N GLU A 10 -1.34 2.52 -15.72
CA GLU A 10 0.11 2.44 -15.94
C GLU A 10 0.85 2.24 -14.61
N PHE A 11 0.38 2.89 -13.55
CA PHE A 11 0.94 2.74 -12.22
C PHE A 11 0.75 1.31 -11.69
N MET A 12 -0.45 0.75 -11.79
CA MET A 12 -0.76 -0.61 -11.35
C MET A 12 0.07 -1.67 -12.08
N MET A 13 0.37 -1.49 -13.36
CA MET A 13 1.25 -2.40 -14.12
C MET A 13 2.66 -2.50 -13.55
N ARG A 14 3.15 -1.46 -12.88
CA ARG A 14 4.50 -1.43 -12.28
C ARG A 14 4.53 -2.00 -10.85
N LEU A 15 3.36 -2.22 -10.24
CA LEU A 15 3.21 -2.63 -8.84
C LEU A 15 2.96 -4.13 -8.64
N ASN A 16 2.72 -4.88 -9.71
CA ASN A 16 2.33 -6.29 -9.69
C ASN A 16 3.28 -7.24 -8.94
N THR A 17 4.51 -6.82 -8.62
CA THR A 17 5.48 -7.58 -7.82
C THR A 17 6.05 -6.80 -6.64
N GLN A 18 5.48 -5.63 -6.31
CA GLN A 18 6.02 -4.77 -5.27
C GLN A 18 5.41 -5.09 -3.91
N ASN A 19 6.27 -5.18 -2.90
CA ASN A 19 5.88 -5.13 -1.49
C ASN A 19 5.48 -3.70 -1.08
N ALA A 20 5.12 -3.50 0.20
CA ALA A 20 4.62 -2.20 0.66
C ALA A 20 5.64 -1.05 0.45
N ILE A 21 6.94 -1.28 0.71
CA ILE A 21 7.97 -0.26 0.48
C ILE A 21 8.17 0.05 -1.02
N GLY A 22 8.03 -0.95 -1.89
CA GLY A 22 8.10 -0.74 -3.33
C GLY A 22 6.98 0.17 -3.85
N ILE A 23 5.75 -0.04 -3.36
CA ILE A 23 4.60 0.85 -3.64
C ILE A 23 4.88 2.26 -3.08
N TRP A 24 5.39 2.35 -1.85
CA TRP A 24 5.75 3.63 -1.22
C TRP A 24 6.75 4.44 -2.06
N TRP A 25 7.78 3.77 -2.60
CA TRP A 25 8.75 4.39 -3.51
C TRP A 25 8.16 4.75 -4.86
N ALA A 26 7.33 3.89 -5.44
CA ALA A 26 6.67 4.17 -6.70
C ALA A 26 5.80 5.44 -6.61
N LEU A 27 5.18 5.69 -5.45
CA LEU A 27 4.43 6.91 -5.16
C LEU A 27 5.32 8.15 -4.94
N GLY A 28 6.64 8.03 -4.99
CA GLY A 28 7.59 9.12 -4.76
C GLY A 28 7.63 9.60 -3.31
N LEU A 29 7.17 8.80 -2.34
CA LEU A 29 7.09 9.21 -0.93
C LEU A 29 8.44 9.24 -0.22
N SER A 30 9.50 8.81 -0.91
CA SER A 30 10.90 8.95 -0.47
C SER A 30 11.67 10.02 -1.23
N ASP A 31 11.04 10.70 -2.19
CA ASP A 31 11.70 11.68 -3.05
C ASP A 31 11.96 13.00 -2.33
N ASP A 32 12.95 13.74 -2.83
CA ASP A 32 13.33 15.07 -2.36
C ASP A 32 12.17 16.07 -2.36
N ASP A 33 11.26 15.96 -3.33
CA ASP A 33 10.04 16.77 -3.43
C ASP A 33 9.06 16.55 -2.27
N THR A 34 9.16 15.42 -1.56
CA THR A 34 8.35 15.10 -0.38
C THR A 34 9.09 15.29 0.93
N LYS A 35 10.33 15.83 0.91
CA LYS A 35 11.12 16.08 2.14
C LYS A 35 10.44 17.03 3.12
N SER A 36 9.57 17.91 2.63
CA SER A 36 8.77 18.81 3.47
C SER A 36 7.57 18.13 4.13
N MET A 37 7.17 16.94 3.67
CA MET A 37 6.04 16.20 4.24
C MET A 37 6.48 15.39 5.45
N THR A 38 5.63 15.40 6.48
CA THR A 38 5.68 14.48 7.61
C THR A 38 5.48 13.05 7.15
N ILE A 39 5.98 12.08 7.93
CA ILE A 39 5.71 10.66 7.65
C ILE A 39 4.20 10.35 7.71
N ARG A 40 3.43 11.06 8.55
CA ARG A 40 1.97 10.96 8.63
C ARG A 40 1.29 11.41 7.33
N GLU A 41 1.70 12.53 6.75
CA GLU A 41 1.15 13.00 5.47
C GLU A 41 1.51 12.06 4.31
N LYS A 42 2.74 11.53 4.31
CA LYS A 42 3.17 10.53 3.33
C LYS A 42 2.35 9.25 3.46
N PHE A 43 2.13 8.78 4.68
CA PHE A 43 1.28 7.65 4.97
C PHE A 43 -0.18 7.89 4.55
N ALA A 44 -0.73 9.08 4.76
CA ALA A 44 -2.07 9.41 4.28
C ALA A 44 -2.20 9.28 2.76
N LYS A 45 -1.18 9.70 1.99
CA LYS A 45 -1.14 9.48 0.53
C LYS A 45 -1.05 7.99 0.17
N PHE A 46 -0.22 7.24 0.89
CA PHE A 46 -0.09 5.80 0.70
C PHE A 46 -1.42 5.07 0.96
N LYS A 47 -2.11 5.38 2.07
CA LYS A 47 -3.42 4.84 2.40
C LYS A 47 -4.46 5.19 1.33
N LYS A 48 -4.53 6.46 0.91
CA LYS A 48 -5.46 6.90 -0.15
C LYS A 48 -5.24 6.16 -1.47
N PHE A 49 -3.99 5.88 -1.83
CA PHE A 49 -3.68 5.07 -3.01
C PHE A 49 -4.25 3.65 -2.88
N PHE A 50 -4.02 2.98 -1.75
CA PHE A 50 -4.55 1.64 -1.50
C PHE A 50 -6.08 1.62 -1.52
N GLU A 51 -6.74 2.57 -0.84
CA GLU A 51 -8.20 2.69 -0.83
C GLU A 51 -8.76 2.84 -2.24
N TYR A 52 -8.13 3.69 -3.06
CA TYR A 52 -8.50 3.87 -4.46
C TYR A 52 -8.33 2.56 -5.25
N ALA A 53 -7.23 1.83 -5.04
CA ALA A 53 -6.98 0.56 -5.71
C ALA A 53 -7.93 -0.56 -5.28
N ILE A 54 -8.32 -0.59 -4.01
CA ILE A 54 -9.32 -1.52 -3.47
C ILE A 54 -10.70 -1.21 -4.06
N PHE A 55 -11.09 0.07 -4.08
CA PHE A 55 -12.36 0.51 -4.67
C PHE A 55 -12.50 0.10 -6.14
N HIS A 56 -11.40 0.13 -6.90
CA HIS A 56 -11.37 -0.29 -8.31
C HIS A 56 -11.10 -1.79 -8.52
N ASN A 57 -11.11 -2.60 -7.46
CA ASN A 57 -10.78 -4.04 -7.50
C ASN A 57 -9.42 -4.33 -8.19
N ARG A 58 -8.43 -3.47 -7.99
CA ARG A 58 -7.05 -3.69 -8.46
C ARG A 58 -6.15 -4.25 -7.37
N ILE A 59 -6.46 -3.94 -6.12
CA ILE A 59 -5.92 -4.59 -4.94
C ILE A 59 -7.08 -5.25 -4.21
N ILE A 60 -6.91 -6.50 -3.81
CA ILE A 60 -7.89 -7.22 -2.99
C ILE A 60 -7.21 -7.80 -1.76
N GLU A 61 -7.95 -7.92 -0.66
CA GLU A 61 -7.47 -8.61 0.53
C GLU A 61 -7.22 -10.09 0.20
N TYR A 62 -6.08 -10.61 0.63
CA TYR A 62 -5.65 -11.97 0.33
C TYR A 62 -5.12 -12.68 1.57
N ASP A 63 -5.75 -13.81 1.87
CA ASP A 63 -5.35 -14.69 2.94
C ASP A 63 -4.28 -15.66 2.42
N LEU A 64 -3.02 -15.29 2.61
CA LEU A 64 -1.88 -16.07 2.12
C LEU A 64 -1.85 -17.48 2.75
N LYS A 65 -2.25 -17.63 4.01
CA LYS A 65 -2.26 -18.90 4.73
C LYS A 65 -3.25 -19.89 4.12
N ASN A 66 -4.44 -19.42 3.78
CA ASN A 66 -5.49 -20.25 3.17
C ASN A 66 -5.51 -20.16 1.64
N GLN A 67 -4.58 -19.42 1.04
CA GLN A 67 -4.43 -19.19 -0.41
C GLN A 67 -5.74 -18.78 -1.09
N ARG A 68 -6.40 -17.76 -0.55
CA ARG A 68 -7.69 -17.30 -1.08
C ARG A 68 -7.83 -15.78 -1.02
N ALA A 69 -8.49 -15.25 -2.03
CA ALA A 69 -8.99 -13.88 -2.01
C ALA A 69 -10.14 -13.74 -1.01
N ILE A 70 -10.18 -12.61 -0.32
CA ILE A 70 -11.27 -12.20 0.56
C ILE A 70 -12.06 -11.10 -0.15
N PHE A 71 -13.31 -11.41 -0.47
CA PHE A 71 -14.27 -10.45 -1.00
C PHE A 71 -15.20 -10.05 0.14
N SER A 72 -14.98 -8.86 0.69
CA SER A 72 -15.85 -8.26 1.70
C SER A 72 -16.72 -7.16 1.08
N GLY A 73 -17.86 -6.87 1.70
CA GLY A 73 -18.66 -5.68 1.39
C GLY A 73 -18.24 -4.46 2.21
N ASP A 74 -17.06 -4.51 2.83
CA ASP A 74 -16.55 -3.43 3.69
C ASP A 74 -15.97 -2.30 2.84
N GLU A 75 -15.93 -1.12 3.45
CA GLU A 75 -15.34 0.07 2.84
C GLU A 75 -13.82 -0.10 2.64
N PRO A 76 -13.22 0.52 1.60
CA PRO A 76 -11.80 0.37 1.29
C PRO A 76 -10.83 0.69 2.43
N ASP A 77 -11.17 1.65 3.30
CA ASP A 77 -10.36 2.04 4.45
C ASP A 77 -10.31 0.94 5.51
N VAL A 78 -11.43 0.25 5.73
CA VAL A 78 -11.54 -0.91 6.63
C VAL A 78 -10.73 -2.08 6.10
N VAL A 79 -10.79 -2.34 4.79
CA VAL A 79 -9.99 -3.37 4.14
C VAL A 79 -8.49 -3.06 4.29
N PHE A 80 -8.09 -1.81 4.03
CA PHE A 80 -6.71 -1.36 4.23
C PHE A 80 -6.24 -1.57 5.68
N ASP A 81 -7.04 -1.16 6.66
CA ASP A 81 -6.68 -1.30 8.07
C ASP A 81 -6.51 -2.77 8.48
N ARG A 82 -7.24 -3.71 7.86
CA ARG A 82 -7.03 -5.16 8.05
C ARG A 82 -5.74 -5.65 7.42
N ILE A 83 -5.43 -5.23 6.20
CA ILE A 83 -4.20 -5.62 5.49
C ILE A 83 -2.96 -5.25 6.33
N PHE A 84 -2.99 -4.06 6.95
CA PHE A 84 -1.86 -3.51 7.72
C PHE A 84 -2.06 -3.56 9.26
N VAL A 85 -2.93 -4.44 9.75
CA VAL A 85 -3.30 -4.52 11.19
C VAL A 85 -2.13 -4.88 12.11
N ASP A 86 -1.11 -5.51 11.56
CA ASP A 86 0.12 -5.99 12.20
C ASP A 86 1.09 -4.86 12.59
N PHE A 87 0.84 -3.63 12.14
CA PHE A 87 1.59 -2.46 12.59
C PHE A 87 0.66 -1.39 13.21
N PRO A 88 1.04 -0.77 14.34
CA PRO A 88 0.24 0.27 14.97
C PRO A 88 0.35 1.61 14.22
N LEU A 89 -0.27 1.70 13.05
CA LEU A 89 -0.21 2.86 12.14
C LEU A 89 -0.73 4.14 12.79
N ASN A 90 -1.66 4.04 13.75
CA ASN A 90 -2.15 5.16 14.55
C ASN A 90 -1.09 5.80 15.47
N LYS A 91 0.07 5.16 15.65
CA LYS A 91 1.19 5.63 16.48
C LYS A 91 2.35 6.21 15.66
N LEU A 92 2.17 6.40 14.35
CA LEU A 92 3.17 7.04 13.50
C LEU A 92 3.53 8.44 14.03
N PRO A 93 4.82 8.76 14.20
CA PRO A 93 5.25 10.09 14.61
C PRO A 93 4.96 11.09 13.49
N ASP A 94 5.02 12.39 13.79
CA ASP A 94 4.97 13.41 12.72
C ASP A 94 6.37 13.62 12.11
N HIS A 95 7.44 13.47 12.90
CA HIS A 95 8.82 13.61 12.46
C HIS A 95 9.76 12.61 13.15
N GLY A 96 10.59 11.91 12.38
CA GLY A 96 11.87 11.37 12.81
C GLY A 96 11.85 10.28 13.89
N GLY A 97 13.05 9.74 14.12
CA GLY A 97 13.35 8.87 15.25
C GLY A 97 13.05 7.40 15.05
N ASP A 98 13.17 6.63 16.14
CA ASP A 98 13.13 5.17 16.10
C ASP A 98 11.81 4.61 15.56
N ARG A 99 10.69 5.33 15.74
CA ARG A 99 9.39 4.89 15.22
C ARG A 99 9.24 5.05 13.71
N GLU A 100 9.82 6.09 13.13
CA GLU A 100 9.85 6.24 11.68
C GLU A 100 10.71 5.13 11.06
N ARG A 101 11.87 4.85 11.64
CA ARG A 101 12.71 3.71 11.23
C ARG A 101 11.95 2.39 11.33
N ALA A 102 11.29 2.12 12.46
CA ALA A 102 10.51 0.90 12.66
C ALA A 102 9.36 0.77 11.65
N PHE A 103 8.71 1.88 11.28
CA PHE A 103 7.71 1.88 10.22
C PHE A 103 8.31 1.52 8.86
N LEU A 104 9.44 2.13 8.48
CA LEU A 104 10.10 1.82 7.22
C LEU A 104 10.55 0.35 7.19
N GLU A 105 11.15 -0.15 8.27
CA GLU A 105 11.52 -1.57 8.43
C GLU A 105 10.30 -2.49 8.26
N TYR A 106 9.17 -2.14 8.88
CA TYR A 106 7.91 -2.86 8.69
C TYR A 106 7.49 -2.89 7.21
N MET A 107 7.51 -1.73 6.53
CA MET A 107 7.18 -1.63 5.11
C MET A 107 8.09 -2.49 4.20
N TYR A 108 9.36 -2.65 4.56
CA TYR A 108 10.28 -3.57 3.87
C TYR A 108 9.89 -5.04 4.04
N THR A 109 9.34 -5.39 5.21
CA THR A 109 8.96 -6.76 5.54
C THR A 109 7.49 -7.09 5.25
N LYS A 110 6.69 -6.11 4.84
CA LYS A 110 5.27 -6.28 4.56
C LYS A 110 5.06 -6.66 3.09
N PHE A 111 4.95 -7.96 2.84
CA PHE A 111 4.76 -8.57 1.51
C PHE A 111 3.43 -9.34 1.38
N ASP A 112 2.56 -9.26 2.39
CA ASP A 112 1.35 -10.08 2.49
C ASP A 112 0.09 -9.29 2.85
N GLY A 113 -1.05 -9.99 2.81
CA GLY A 113 -2.37 -9.44 3.14
C GLY A 113 -3.14 -8.92 1.93
N TRP A 114 -2.49 -8.75 0.78
CA TRP A 114 -3.17 -8.37 -0.46
C TRP A 114 -2.67 -9.13 -1.68
N ALA A 115 -3.45 -9.05 -2.76
CA ALA A 115 -3.06 -9.48 -4.09
C ALA A 115 -3.42 -8.39 -5.11
N VAL A 116 -2.66 -8.33 -6.20
CA VAL A 116 -2.90 -7.41 -7.31
C VAL A 116 -3.61 -8.15 -8.43
N LEU A 117 -4.69 -7.53 -8.95
CA LEU A 117 -5.40 -8.01 -10.13
C LEU A 117 -4.94 -7.25 -11.39
N ASN A 118 -4.37 -8.00 -12.34
CA ASN A 118 -3.98 -7.48 -13.66
C ASN A 118 -5.09 -7.68 -14.70
N GLU A 119 -4.99 -6.96 -15.82
CA GLU A 119 -5.86 -7.18 -16.98
C GLU A 119 -5.87 -8.66 -17.38
N GLY A 120 -7.08 -9.22 -17.57
CA GLY A 120 -7.25 -10.65 -17.87
C GLY A 120 -7.36 -11.59 -16.66
N THR A 121 -7.51 -11.05 -15.44
CA THR A 121 -7.85 -11.80 -14.21
C THR A 121 -6.71 -12.69 -13.66
N THR A 122 -5.45 -12.32 -13.92
CA THR A 122 -4.31 -13.01 -13.32
C THR A 122 -4.07 -12.47 -11.91
N LEU A 123 -4.11 -13.35 -10.91
CA LEU A 123 -3.74 -13.08 -9.53
C LEU A 123 -2.21 -13.05 -9.40
N CYS A 124 -1.66 -11.93 -8.92
CA CYS A 124 -0.25 -11.81 -8.56
C CYS A 124 -0.12 -11.62 -7.05
N ILE A 125 0.73 -12.44 -6.43
CA ILE A 125 1.14 -12.30 -5.02
C ILE A 125 2.53 -11.66 -5.03
N PRO A 126 2.82 -10.64 -4.22
CA PRO A 126 4.17 -10.07 -4.11
C PRO A 126 5.22 -11.15 -3.79
N ASP A 127 6.42 -11.04 -4.39
CA ASP A 127 7.57 -11.93 -4.14
C ASP A 127 8.26 -11.65 -2.78
#